data_AF-A0A6N6P0U9-F1
#
_entry.id   AF-A0A6N6P0U9-F1
#
_cell.length_a   1.000
_cell.length_b   1.000
_cell.length_c   1.000
_cell.angle_alpha   90.00
_cell.angle_beta   90.00
_cell.angle_gamma   90.00
#
_symmetry.space_group_name_H-M   'P 1'
#
loop_
_entity.id
_entity.type
_entity.pdbx_description
1 polymer ?
#
loop_
_entity_poly.entity_id
_entity_poly.type
_entity_poly.pdbx_seq_one_letter_code
_entity_poly.pdbx_strand_id
1 'polypeptide(L)'
;MADTAPTFELKEPATPEALLPRDFSQQSWSAAAVLTLLVLVVCCVRWLRRRRTQMTPRSRRNHAYKEAAAALERITAMEARSAAVQTSLILRRYLSIAADDPALFETHEEFITRNDALLALSEPARSACAAGFARLAAYKYAPQVPASEATAVVGEARELLETLHRDFRN
;
A
#
# COMPACT_ATOMS: atom_id res chain seq x y z
N MET A 1 -69.14 -22.83 73.71
CA MET A 1 -67.67 -22.84 73.60
C MET A 1 -67.33 -23.53 72.30
N ALA A 2 -66.78 -22.79 71.34
CA ALA A 2 -66.11 -23.35 70.17
C ALA A 2 -65.11 -22.29 69.69
N ASP A 3 -63.84 -22.52 70.03
CA ASP A 3 -62.69 -21.80 69.47
C ASP A 3 -62.54 -22.21 68.01
N THR A 4 -62.41 -21.24 67.09
CA THR A 4 -62.07 -21.49 65.69
C THR A 4 -60.70 -20.87 65.41
N ALA A 5 -59.72 -21.72 65.13
CA ALA A 5 -58.32 -21.38 64.87
C ALA A 5 -58.14 -20.45 63.64
N PRO A 6 -57.10 -19.60 63.60
CA PRO A 6 -56.87 -18.71 62.47
C PRO A 6 -56.46 -19.49 61.22
N THR A 7 -57.28 -19.38 60.17
CA THR A 7 -56.99 -19.88 58.81
C THR A 7 -55.77 -19.16 58.24
N PHE A 8 -54.68 -19.88 58.01
CA PHE A 8 -53.52 -19.37 57.28
C PHE A 8 -53.81 -19.47 55.76
N GLU A 9 -54.24 -18.35 55.16
CA GLU A 9 -54.27 -18.25 53.69
C GLU A 9 -52.85 -18.09 53.14
N LEU A 10 -52.45 -19.03 52.28
CA LEU A 10 -51.23 -18.92 51.49
C LEU A 10 -51.43 -17.86 50.40
N LYS A 11 -50.68 -16.76 50.48
CA LYS A 11 -50.56 -15.80 49.38
C LYS A 11 -49.84 -16.45 48.21
N GLU A 12 -50.45 -16.43 47.03
CA GLU A 12 -49.83 -16.91 45.80
C GLU A 12 -48.50 -16.17 45.55
N PRO A 13 -47.42 -16.89 45.18
CA PRO A 13 -46.14 -16.27 44.90
C PRO A 13 -46.25 -15.38 43.65
N ALA A 14 -45.66 -14.19 43.72
CA ALA A 14 -45.59 -13.29 42.58
C ALA A 14 -45.03 -14.01 41.35
N THR A 15 -45.67 -13.84 40.19
CA THR A 15 -45.20 -14.45 38.94
C THR A 15 -43.81 -13.92 38.59
N PRO A 16 -42.93 -14.73 37.99
CA PRO A 16 -41.54 -14.34 37.73
C PRO A 16 -41.43 -13.07 36.87
N GLU A 17 -42.44 -12.76 36.07
CA GLU A 17 -42.53 -11.53 35.27
C GLU A 17 -42.75 -10.26 36.10
N ALA A 18 -43.31 -10.39 37.32
CA ALA A 18 -43.54 -9.26 38.22
C ALA A 18 -42.26 -8.80 38.95
N LEU A 19 -41.23 -9.65 38.95
CA LEU A 19 -39.92 -9.35 39.54
C LEU A 19 -38.96 -8.66 38.55
N LEU A 20 -39.32 -8.59 37.28
CA LEU A 20 -38.53 -7.93 36.26
C LEU A 20 -38.91 -6.44 36.16
N PRO A 21 -37.97 -5.50 36.33
CA PRO A 21 -38.23 -4.09 36.06
C PRO A 21 -38.67 -3.93 34.60
N ARG A 22 -39.94 -3.53 34.38
CA ARG A 22 -40.58 -3.48 33.06
C ARG A 22 -39.86 -2.60 32.03
N ASP A 23 -39.05 -1.64 32.50
CA ASP A 23 -38.41 -0.64 31.65
C ASP A 23 -36.97 -1.01 31.21
N PHE A 24 -36.33 -1.98 31.87
CA PHE A 24 -34.88 -2.18 31.75
C PHE A 24 -34.45 -3.27 30.74
N SER A 25 -35.35 -4.16 30.31
CA SER A 25 -34.96 -5.37 29.58
C SER A 25 -35.09 -5.30 28.04
N GLN A 26 -35.99 -4.49 27.48
CA GLN A 26 -36.20 -4.48 26.01
C GLN A 26 -35.61 -3.26 25.29
N GLN A 27 -35.63 -2.07 25.90
CA GLN A 27 -35.18 -0.84 25.22
C GLN A 27 -33.65 -0.71 25.21
N SER A 28 -32.97 -1.09 26.29
CA SER A 28 -31.50 -1.00 26.37
C SER A 28 -30.80 -2.01 25.44
N TRP A 29 -31.32 -3.22 25.32
CA TRP A 29 -30.77 -4.25 24.44
C TRP A 29 -31.00 -3.95 22.96
N SER A 30 -32.16 -3.37 22.61
CA SER A 30 -32.41 -2.95 21.22
C SER A 30 -31.51 -1.77 20.82
N ALA A 31 -31.30 -0.79 21.69
CA ALA A 31 -30.34 0.28 21.45
C ALA A 31 -28.91 -0.24 21.28
N ALA A 32 -28.47 -1.18 22.13
CA ALA A 32 -27.16 -1.81 22.02
C ALA A 32 -27.01 -2.63 20.72
N ALA A 33 -28.05 -3.36 20.33
CA ALA A 33 -28.06 -4.14 19.08
C ALA A 33 -27.97 -3.23 17.84
N VAL A 34 -28.73 -2.13 17.81
CA VAL A 34 -28.67 -1.15 16.73
C VAL A 34 -27.29 -0.49 16.64
N LEU A 35 -26.70 -0.09 17.78
CA LEU A 35 -25.35 0.48 17.81
C LEU A 35 -24.30 -0.51 17.30
N THR A 36 -24.39 -1.77 17.74
CA THR A 36 -23.46 -2.83 17.32
C THR A 36 -23.58 -3.10 15.82
N LEU A 37 -24.82 -3.13 15.29
CA LEU A 37 -25.06 -3.28 13.86
C LEU A 37 -24.48 -2.10 13.06
N LEU A 38 -24.67 -0.87 13.53
CA LEU A 38 -24.10 0.33 12.90
C LEU A 38 -22.58 0.28 12.84
N VAL A 39 -21.93 -0.10 13.95
CA VAL A 39 -20.48 -0.27 14.02
C VAL A 39 -20.01 -1.37 13.06
N LEU A 40 -20.70 -2.51 13.01
CA LEU A 40 -20.38 -3.59 12.08
C LEU A 40 -20.52 -3.15 10.62
N VAL A 41 -21.56 -2.40 10.26
CA VAL A 41 -21.76 -1.87 8.91
C VAL A 41 -20.63 -0.91 8.54
N VAL A 42 -20.26 0.02 9.44
CA VAL A 42 -19.14 0.95 9.20
C VAL A 42 -17.82 0.20 9.04
N CYS A 43 -17.53 -0.77 9.90
CA CYS A 43 -16.34 -1.62 9.80
C CYS A 43 -16.32 -2.42 8.50
N CYS A 44 -17.45 -3.02 8.12
CA CYS A 44 -17.62 -3.77 6.88
C CYS A 44 -17.38 -2.87 5.66
N VAL A 45 -18.01 -1.70 5.60
CA VAL A 45 -17.80 -0.72 4.52
C VAL A 45 -16.35 -0.27 4.45
N ARG A 46 -15.70 0.03 5.58
CA ARG A 46 -14.27 0.41 5.60
C ARG A 46 -13.39 -0.73 5.09
N TRP A 47 -13.68 -1.97 5.46
CA TRP A 47 -12.93 -3.15 5.02
C TRP A 47 -13.12 -3.43 3.53
N LEU A 48 -14.36 -3.37 3.01
CA LEU A 48 -14.64 -3.51 1.58
C LEU A 48 -14.00 -2.39 0.77
N ARG A 49 -14.04 -1.13 1.27
CA ARG A 49 -13.38 0.00 0.60
C ARG A 49 -11.88 -0.20 0.55
N ARG A 50 -11.25 -0.63 1.66
CA ARG A 50 -9.82 -0.97 1.70
C ARG A 50 -9.46 -2.03 0.66
N ARG A 51 -10.28 -3.08 0.54
CA ARG A 51 -10.11 -4.13 -0.49
C ARG A 51 -10.27 -3.61 -1.91
N ARG A 52 -11.25 -2.73 -2.16
CA ARG A 52 -11.43 -2.11 -3.49
C ARG A 52 -10.32 -1.14 -3.87
N THR A 53 -9.70 -0.46 -2.90
CA THR A 53 -8.54 0.40 -3.14
C THR A 53 -7.23 -0.35 -3.27
N GLN A 54 -7.20 -1.67 -3.07
CA GLN A 54 -6.00 -2.44 -3.41
C GLN A 54 -5.89 -2.51 -4.92
N MET A 55 -5.21 -1.51 -5.50
CA MET A 55 -4.80 -1.54 -6.89
C MET A 55 -4.06 -2.85 -7.13
N THR A 56 -4.44 -3.57 -8.18
CA THR A 56 -3.75 -4.80 -8.56
C THR A 56 -2.26 -4.49 -8.77
N PRO A 57 -1.33 -5.41 -8.45
CA PRO A 57 0.11 -5.18 -8.63
C PRO A 57 0.45 -4.63 -10.02
N ARG A 58 -0.22 -5.16 -11.05
CA ARG A 58 -0.11 -4.67 -12.43
C ARG A 58 -0.62 -3.24 -12.63
N SER A 59 -1.74 -2.87 -12.02
CA SER A 59 -2.27 -1.50 -12.08
C SER A 59 -1.33 -0.50 -11.37
N ARG A 60 -0.77 -0.88 -10.22
CA ARG A 60 0.25 -0.07 -9.51
C ARG A 60 1.49 0.14 -10.38
N ARG A 61 2.02 -0.93 -10.98
CA ARG A 61 3.17 -0.88 -11.88
C ARG A 61 2.91 0.01 -13.10
N ASN A 62 1.74 -0.12 -13.73
CA ASN A 62 1.37 0.70 -14.88
C ASN A 62 1.24 2.19 -14.53
N HIS A 63 0.71 2.50 -13.34
CA HIS A 63 0.65 3.87 -12.86
C HIS A 63 2.07 4.42 -12.62
N ALA A 64 2.91 3.66 -11.92
CA ALA A 64 4.30 4.03 -11.66
C ALA A 64 5.11 4.23 -12.95
N TYR A 65 4.88 3.39 -13.97
CA TYR A 65 5.50 3.54 -15.29
C TYR A 65 5.11 4.87 -15.94
N LYS A 66 3.81 5.20 -15.98
CA LYS A 66 3.32 6.47 -16.54
C LYS A 66 3.89 7.68 -15.80
N GLU A 67 3.94 7.60 -14.48
CA GLU A 67 4.50 8.65 -13.63
C GLU A 67 5.99 8.84 -13.89
N ALA A 68 6.76 7.75 -13.99
CA ALA A 68 8.19 7.78 -14.28
C ALA A 68 8.47 8.30 -15.70
N ALA A 69 7.72 7.87 -16.71
CA ALA A 69 7.84 8.36 -18.07
C ALA A 69 7.58 9.88 -18.16
N ALA A 70 6.49 10.34 -17.54
CA ALA A 70 6.18 11.77 -17.48
C ALA A 70 7.21 12.58 -16.68
N ALA A 71 7.85 11.98 -15.66
CA ALA A 71 8.92 12.62 -14.92
C ALA A 71 10.20 12.74 -15.73
N LEU A 72 10.57 11.72 -16.51
CA LEU A 72 11.72 11.76 -17.42
C LEU A 72 11.55 12.82 -18.51
N GLU A 73 10.33 13.00 -19.05
CA GLU A 73 10.03 14.05 -20.04
C GLU A 73 10.18 15.48 -19.47
N ARG A 74 9.99 15.63 -18.16
CA ARG A 74 10.13 16.92 -17.47
C ARG A 74 11.58 17.28 -17.13
N ILE A 75 12.54 16.40 -17.38
CA ILE A 75 13.96 16.69 -17.13
C ILE A 75 14.45 17.68 -18.18
N THR A 76 14.58 18.95 -17.78
CA THR A 76 15.18 20.03 -18.59
C THR A 76 16.63 20.28 -18.16
N ALA A 77 17.38 19.22 -17.89
CA ALA A 77 18.74 19.32 -17.37
C ALA A 77 19.71 19.83 -18.45
N MET A 78 20.44 20.91 -18.16
CA MET A 78 21.51 21.42 -19.02
C MET A 78 22.85 20.70 -18.78
N GLU A 79 22.98 19.93 -17.69
CA GLU A 79 24.20 19.23 -17.30
C GLU A 79 23.93 17.73 -17.14
N ALA A 80 24.78 16.89 -17.75
CA ALA A 80 24.63 15.44 -17.76
C ALA A 80 24.68 14.81 -16.36
N ARG A 81 25.47 15.36 -15.43
CA ARG A 81 25.49 14.93 -14.03
C ARG A 81 24.12 15.12 -13.37
N SER A 82 23.52 16.30 -13.54
CA SER A 82 22.20 16.61 -12.96
C SER A 82 21.10 15.73 -13.57
N ALA A 83 21.18 15.46 -14.88
CA ALA A 83 20.30 14.51 -15.56
C ALA A 83 20.46 13.10 -14.97
N ALA A 84 21.69 12.61 -14.82
CA ALA A 84 21.96 11.27 -14.28
C ALA A 84 21.46 11.09 -12.84
N VAL A 85 21.55 12.13 -12.00
CA VAL A 85 20.98 12.11 -10.65
C VAL A 85 19.45 12.00 -10.71
N GLN A 86 18.78 12.92 -11.40
CA GLN A 86 17.31 12.95 -11.49
C GLN A 86 16.76 11.64 -12.06
N THR A 87 17.32 11.20 -13.17
CA THR A 87 16.95 9.96 -13.83
C THR A 87 17.13 8.74 -12.92
N SER A 88 18.26 8.68 -12.19
CA SER A 88 18.47 7.57 -11.26
C SER A 88 17.44 7.51 -10.13
N LEU A 89 16.96 8.67 -9.65
CA LEU A 89 15.94 8.73 -8.60
C LEU A 89 14.58 8.28 -9.15
N ILE A 90 14.24 8.69 -10.37
CA ILE A 90 13.00 8.28 -11.04
C ILE A 90 12.97 6.77 -11.27
N LEU A 91 14.06 6.19 -11.79
CA LEU A 91 14.15 4.75 -12.04
C LEU A 91 14.07 3.93 -10.74
N ARG A 92 14.74 4.39 -9.68
CA ARG A 92 14.67 3.75 -8.35
C ARG A 92 13.27 3.81 -7.78
N ARG A 93 12.61 4.97 -7.88
CA ARG A 93 11.24 5.13 -7.43
C ARG A 93 10.30 4.18 -8.18
N TYR A 94 10.43 4.11 -9.50
CA TYR A 94 9.68 3.15 -10.30
C TYR A 94 9.89 1.71 -9.83
N LEU A 95 11.15 1.27 -9.66
CA LEU A 95 11.47 -0.09 -9.25
C LEU A 95 10.99 -0.40 -7.83
N SER A 96 11.06 0.55 -6.89
CA SER A 96 10.53 0.37 -5.54
C SER A 96 9.02 0.07 -5.53
N ILE A 97 8.27 0.69 -6.45
CA ILE A 97 6.83 0.47 -6.59
C ILE A 97 6.55 -0.81 -7.38
N ALA A 98 7.33 -1.06 -8.44
CA ALA A 98 7.14 -2.22 -9.31
C ALA A 98 7.50 -3.55 -8.62
N ALA A 99 8.52 -3.55 -7.74
CA ALA A 99 8.93 -4.69 -6.93
C ALA A 99 8.19 -4.76 -5.57
N ASP A 100 7.32 -3.79 -5.26
CA ASP A 100 6.62 -3.65 -3.98
C ASP A 100 7.56 -3.63 -2.76
N ASP A 101 8.78 -3.10 -2.96
CA ASP A 101 9.83 -3.02 -1.95
C ASP A 101 10.34 -1.58 -1.83
N PRO A 102 9.81 -0.80 -0.87
CA PRO A 102 10.13 0.63 -0.73
C PRO A 102 11.58 0.87 -0.33
N ALA A 103 12.23 -0.09 0.33
CA ALA A 103 13.62 0.03 0.82
C ALA A 103 14.65 -0.53 -0.19
N LEU A 104 14.24 -0.94 -1.38
CA LEU A 104 15.13 -1.58 -2.37
C LEU A 104 16.21 -0.63 -2.93
N PHE A 105 16.12 0.67 -2.66
CA PHE A 105 16.96 1.70 -3.28
C PHE A 105 17.22 2.94 -2.42
N GLU A 106 17.07 2.86 -1.10
CA GLU A 106 17.46 3.98 -0.24
C GLU A 106 18.98 4.17 -0.25
N THR A 107 19.74 3.08 -0.33
CA THR A 107 21.21 3.08 -0.46
C THR A 107 21.72 2.27 -1.66
N HIS A 108 22.98 2.50 -2.05
CA HIS A 108 23.61 1.69 -3.12
C HIS A 108 23.91 0.26 -2.66
N GLU A 109 24.21 0.06 -1.38
CA GLU A 109 24.48 -1.26 -0.79
C GLU A 109 23.22 -2.13 -0.72
N GLU A 110 22.05 -1.54 -0.44
CA GLU A 110 20.76 -2.24 -0.48
C GLU A 110 20.40 -2.74 -1.88
N PHE A 111 20.74 -1.98 -2.93
CA PHE A 111 20.54 -2.44 -4.31
C PHE A 111 21.35 -3.70 -4.62
N ILE A 112 22.57 -3.79 -4.09
CA ILE A 112 23.46 -4.95 -4.31
C ILE A 112 22.99 -6.15 -3.48
N THR A 113 22.59 -5.92 -2.23
CA THR A 113 22.23 -7.00 -1.29
C THR A 113 20.82 -7.55 -1.51
N ARG A 114 19.87 -6.77 -2.03
CA ARG A 114 18.46 -7.18 -2.19
C ARG A 114 18.10 -7.53 -3.64
N ASN A 115 19.03 -8.20 -4.34
CA ASN A 115 18.80 -8.74 -5.70
C ASN A 115 17.55 -9.63 -5.77
N ASP A 116 17.16 -10.26 -4.65
CA ASP A 116 15.93 -11.05 -4.53
C ASP A 116 14.65 -10.28 -4.91
N ALA A 117 14.57 -8.98 -4.64
CA ALA A 117 13.41 -8.18 -5.01
C ALA A 117 13.31 -7.91 -6.52
N LEU A 118 14.41 -8.15 -7.25
CA LEU A 118 14.46 -8.12 -8.71
C LEU A 118 14.25 -9.52 -9.33
N LEU A 119 13.95 -10.57 -8.55
CA LEU A 119 13.62 -11.90 -9.09
C LEU A 119 12.35 -11.91 -9.93
N ALA A 120 11.46 -10.94 -9.73
CA ALA A 120 10.28 -10.73 -10.56
C ALA A 120 10.63 -10.27 -11.99
N LEU A 121 11.84 -9.76 -12.23
CA LEU A 121 12.35 -9.44 -13.56
C LEU A 121 12.94 -10.68 -14.24
N SER A 122 13.00 -10.65 -15.57
CA SER A 122 13.83 -11.58 -16.34
C SER A 122 15.32 -11.36 -16.05
N GLU A 123 16.15 -12.39 -16.23
CA GLU A 123 17.62 -12.25 -16.10
C GLU A 123 18.19 -11.15 -17.03
N PRO A 124 17.77 -11.06 -18.31
CA PRO A 124 18.16 -9.94 -19.18
C PRO A 124 17.80 -8.57 -18.61
N ALA A 125 16.60 -8.41 -18.04
CA ALA A 125 16.16 -7.14 -17.47
C ALA A 125 16.91 -6.77 -16.19
N ARG A 126 17.27 -7.76 -15.35
CA ARG A 126 18.16 -7.53 -14.20
C ARG A 126 19.53 -7.03 -14.63
N SER A 127 20.13 -7.69 -15.63
CA SER A 127 21.42 -7.27 -16.19
C SER A 127 21.35 -5.84 -16.76
N ALA A 128 20.30 -5.54 -17.52
CA ALA A 128 20.06 -4.19 -18.05
C ALA A 128 19.91 -3.14 -16.93
N CYS A 129 19.20 -3.47 -15.84
CA CYS A 129 19.06 -2.65 -14.65
C CYS A 129 20.43 -2.30 -14.03
N ALA A 130 21.24 -3.33 -13.75
CA ALA A 130 22.57 -3.18 -13.15
C ALA A 130 23.48 -2.34 -14.05
N ALA A 131 23.54 -2.65 -15.34
CA ALA A 131 24.35 -1.92 -16.31
C ALA A 131 23.90 -0.44 -16.42
N GLY A 132 22.59 -0.18 -16.43
CA GLY A 132 22.04 1.17 -16.47
C GLY A 132 22.40 2.00 -15.23
N PHE A 133 22.26 1.44 -14.03
CA PHE A 133 22.64 2.13 -12.80
C PHE A 133 24.16 2.34 -12.69
N ALA A 134 24.98 1.41 -13.18
CA ALA A 134 26.42 1.58 -13.25
C ALA A 134 26.81 2.75 -14.18
N ARG A 135 26.18 2.87 -15.36
CA ARG A 135 26.38 4.03 -16.25
C ARG A 135 25.95 5.34 -15.60
N LEU A 136 24.77 5.37 -14.97
CA LEU A 136 24.31 6.55 -14.22
C LEU A 136 25.26 6.93 -13.08
N ALA A 137 25.88 5.95 -12.41
CA ALA A 137 26.90 6.21 -11.40
C ALA A 137 28.17 6.80 -12.01
N ALA A 138 28.63 6.32 -13.17
CA ALA A 138 29.77 6.88 -13.88
C ALA A 138 29.56 8.38 -14.19
N TYR A 139 28.38 8.76 -14.68
CA TYR A 139 28.04 10.17 -14.93
C TYR A 139 27.99 11.03 -13.67
N LYS A 140 27.66 10.45 -12.50
CA LYS A 140 27.61 11.19 -11.22
C LYS A 140 28.99 11.54 -10.70
N TYR A 141 29.94 10.61 -10.82
CA TYR A 141 31.27 10.72 -10.24
C TYR A 141 32.34 11.18 -11.25
N ALA A 142 32.01 11.28 -12.53
CA ALA A 142 32.94 11.76 -13.56
C ALA A 142 33.35 13.22 -13.33
N PRO A 143 34.65 13.59 -13.47
CA PRO A 143 35.16 14.93 -13.15
C PRO A 143 34.55 16.06 -13.98
N GLN A 144 34.31 15.82 -15.28
CA GLN A 144 33.57 16.71 -16.18
C GLN A 144 32.82 15.87 -17.21
N VAL A 145 31.52 16.13 -17.38
CA VAL A 145 30.68 15.46 -18.37
C VAL A 145 30.11 16.53 -19.30
N PRO A 146 30.27 16.41 -20.63
CA PRO A 146 29.72 17.36 -21.58
C PRO A 146 28.20 17.52 -21.43
N ALA A 147 27.70 18.75 -21.56
CA ALA A 147 26.26 19.05 -21.55
C ALA A 147 25.48 18.31 -22.67
N SER A 148 26.14 18.02 -23.80
CA SER A 148 25.58 17.25 -24.91
C SER A 148 25.17 15.83 -24.54
N GLU A 149 25.70 15.28 -23.45
CA GLU A 149 25.38 13.93 -22.98
C GLU A 149 24.12 13.90 -22.09
N ALA A 150 23.60 15.05 -21.65
CA ALA A 150 22.40 15.10 -20.80
C ALA A 150 21.17 14.49 -21.50
N THR A 151 20.98 14.81 -22.80
CA THR A 151 19.90 14.25 -23.61
C THR A 151 20.07 12.75 -23.82
N ALA A 152 21.30 12.29 -24.02
CA ALA A 152 21.61 10.87 -24.18
C ALA A 152 21.30 10.09 -22.89
N VAL A 153 21.68 10.62 -21.72
CA VAL A 153 21.39 10.03 -20.41
C VAL A 153 19.89 9.84 -20.18
N VAL A 154 19.08 10.85 -20.54
CA VAL A 154 17.61 10.75 -20.41
C VAL A 154 17.03 9.77 -21.44
N GLY A 155 17.58 9.74 -22.66
CA GLY A 155 17.21 8.78 -23.71
C GLY A 155 17.43 7.33 -23.29
N GLU A 156 18.66 7.00 -22.90
CA GLU A 156 19.05 5.66 -22.43
C GLU A 156 18.19 5.19 -21.25
N ALA A 157 17.83 6.11 -20.36
CA ALA A 157 17.01 5.78 -19.22
C ALA A 157 15.54 5.52 -19.56
N ARG A 158 15.03 6.15 -20.61
CA ARG A 158 13.69 5.86 -21.14
C ARG A 158 13.66 4.45 -21.72
N GLU A 159 14.66 4.09 -22.52
CA GLU A 159 14.81 2.73 -23.04
C GLU A 159 14.90 1.70 -21.90
N LEU A 160 15.70 2.00 -20.87
CA LEU A 160 15.79 1.15 -19.70
C LEU A 160 14.45 1.01 -18.97
N LEU A 161 13.72 2.10 -18.76
CA LEU A 161 12.40 2.07 -18.13
C LEU A 161 11.42 1.18 -18.92
N GLU A 162 11.43 1.26 -20.25
CA GLU A 162 10.60 0.43 -21.11
C GLU A 162 10.97 -1.06 -21.02
N THR A 163 12.25 -1.38 -21.07
CA THR A 163 12.75 -2.76 -20.89
C THR A 163 12.31 -3.31 -19.54
N LEU A 164 12.53 -2.56 -18.45
CA LEU A 164 12.15 -2.98 -17.11
C LEU A 164 10.64 -3.19 -17.00
N HIS A 165 9.82 -2.30 -17.56
CA HIS A 165 8.38 -2.41 -17.50
C HIS A 165 7.82 -3.62 -18.27
N ARG A 166 8.40 -3.92 -19.43
CA ARG A 166 8.01 -5.05 -20.27
C ARG A 166 8.33 -6.40 -19.63
N ASP A 167 9.49 -6.49 -18.98
CA ASP A 167 10.07 -7.75 -18.53
C ASP A 167 9.76 -8.14 -17.07
N PHE A 168 8.93 -7.35 -16.38
CA PHE A 168 8.35 -7.80 -15.11
C PHE A 168 7.37 -8.95 -15.36
N ARG A 169 7.67 -10.12 -14.80
CA ARG A 169 6.80 -11.30 -14.85
C ARG A 169 5.45 -10.94 -14.19
N ASN A 170 4.36 -11.27 -14.88
CA ASN A 170 2.99 -11.06 -14.39
C ASN A 170 2.64 -12.05 -13.28
#